data_AF-A0A2T5NJS0-F1
#
_entry.id   AF-A0A2T5NJS0-F1
#
_cell.length_a   1.000
_cell.length_b   1.000
_cell.length_c   1.000
_cell.angle_alpha   90.00
_cell.angle_beta   90.00
_cell.angle_gamma   90.00
#
_symmetry.space_group_name_H-M   'P 1'
#
loop_
_entity.id
_entity.type
_entity.pdbx_description
1 polymer ?
#
loop_
_entity_poly.entity_id
_entity_poly.type
_entity_poly.pdbx_seq_one_letter_code
_entity_poly.pdbx_strand_id
1 'polypeptide(L)'
;MSFSHRLAVAALSLAAASAFAVTITPPGPGGAPMPFSAVGPAKVGKFGIDLDCKAVFSGTVDGYGNVAITSASFSGGALCKVIKPSASLASPWTGHVDTATQLTLDNVAVNVKSPIAGGLCGPTKIVGSVADNGSETVIGLDAAQLSGGCSISATLSTTPYMRVTP
;
A
#
# COMPACT_ATOMS: atom_id res chain seq x y z
N MET A 1 -19.22 -52.03 39.44
CA MET A 1 -18.42 -52.51 38.28
C MET A 1 -19.21 -52.11 37.04
N SER A 2 -18.79 -51.34 36.05
CA SER A 2 -17.48 -50.89 35.60
C SER A 2 -17.66 -49.58 34.81
N PHE A 3 -16.60 -48.78 34.76
CA PHE A 3 -16.50 -47.46 34.14
C PHE A 3 -16.63 -47.48 32.60
N SER A 4 -17.04 -46.35 32.00
CA SER A 4 -16.50 -45.91 30.71
C SER A 4 -16.76 -44.42 30.49
N HIS A 5 -15.78 -43.60 30.90
CA HIS A 5 -15.65 -42.22 30.45
C HIS A 5 -15.06 -42.22 29.03
N ARG A 6 -15.78 -41.67 28.05
CA ARG A 6 -15.23 -41.39 26.72
C ARG A 6 -14.61 -39.98 26.74
N LEU A 7 -13.29 -39.90 26.83
CA LEU A 7 -12.56 -38.68 26.50
C LEU A 7 -12.61 -38.49 24.98
N ALA A 8 -13.27 -37.43 24.52
CA ALA A 8 -13.16 -36.94 23.15
C ALA A 8 -12.00 -35.96 23.07
N VAL A 9 -10.90 -36.34 22.41
CA VAL A 9 -9.77 -35.46 22.12
C VAL A 9 -10.11 -34.66 20.86
N ALA A 10 -10.44 -33.37 21.03
CA ALA A 10 -10.57 -32.45 19.91
C ALA A 10 -9.16 -32.03 19.44
N ALA A 11 -8.73 -32.51 18.29
CA ALA A 11 -7.49 -32.07 17.65
C ALA A 11 -7.69 -30.65 17.07
N LEU A 12 -7.10 -29.63 17.71
CA LEU A 12 -6.95 -28.31 17.09
C LEU A 12 -5.88 -28.41 15.99
N SER A 13 -6.32 -28.45 14.74
CA SER A 13 -5.44 -28.25 13.58
C SER A 13 -4.98 -26.79 13.55
N LEU A 14 -3.80 -26.50 14.09
CA LEU A 14 -3.07 -25.26 13.82
C LEU A 14 -2.69 -25.25 12.34
N ALA A 15 -3.44 -24.53 11.51
CA ALA A 15 -3.01 -24.22 10.16
C ALA A 15 -1.78 -23.29 10.26
N ALA A 16 -0.58 -23.86 10.17
CA ALA A 16 0.64 -23.10 9.96
C ALA A 16 0.55 -22.45 8.58
N ALA A 17 0.18 -21.17 8.51
CA ALA A 17 0.30 -20.40 7.30
C ALA A 17 1.80 -20.32 6.96
N SER A 18 2.21 -21.02 5.90
CA SER A 18 3.55 -20.88 5.33
C SER A 18 3.70 -19.44 4.84
N ALA A 19 4.51 -18.65 5.54
CA ALA A 19 4.94 -17.34 5.08
C ALA A 19 5.88 -17.55 3.89
N PHE A 20 5.32 -17.59 2.69
CA PHE A 20 6.08 -17.56 1.45
C PHE A 20 6.70 -16.18 1.30
N ALA A 21 8.02 -16.12 1.11
CA ALA A 21 8.76 -14.88 1.02
C ALA A 21 8.57 -14.31 -0.39
N VAL A 22 7.81 -13.21 -0.49
CA VAL A 22 7.55 -12.57 -1.78
C VAL A 22 8.86 -12.12 -2.43
N THR A 23 8.97 -12.37 -3.73
CA THR A 23 10.08 -11.95 -4.56
C THR A 23 9.62 -10.99 -5.64
N ILE A 24 10.39 -9.92 -5.84
CA ILE A 24 10.14 -8.89 -6.86
C ILE A 24 11.17 -9.01 -7.99
N THR A 25 10.70 -9.08 -9.24
CA THR A 25 11.58 -9.21 -10.43
C THR A 25 11.24 -8.21 -11.54
N PRO A 26 12.22 -7.61 -12.23
CA PRO A 26 13.67 -7.80 -12.06
C PRO A 26 14.16 -7.05 -10.82
N PRO A 27 14.81 -7.70 -9.84
CA PRO A 27 15.43 -6.94 -8.76
C PRO A 27 16.63 -6.16 -9.30
N GLY A 28 17.07 -5.15 -8.56
CA GLY A 28 18.43 -4.64 -8.74
C GLY A 28 19.48 -5.75 -8.49
N PRO A 29 20.75 -5.54 -8.89
CA PRO A 29 21.82 -6.51 -8.66
C PRO A 29 21.86 -6.99 -7.19
N GLY A 30 21.83 -8.30 -6.96
CA GLY A 30 21.87 -8.88 -5.62
C GLY A 30 20.61 -8.64 -4.77
N GLY A 31 19.47 -8.31 -5.38
CA GLY A 31 18.25 -7.95 -4.64
C GLY A 31 18.15 -6.47 -4.30
N ALA A 32 19.08 -5.64 -4.79
CA ALA A 32 19.15 -4.22 -4.45
C ALA A 32 17.87 -3.45 -4.83
N PRO A 33 17.57 -2.34 -4.13
CA PRO A 33 16.45 -1.47 -4.47
C PRO A 33 16.55 -0.95 -5.90
N MET A 34 15.45 -1.05 -6.63
CA MET A 34 15.28 -0.48 -7.98
C MET A 34 14.25 0.64 -7.93
N PRO A 35 14.40 1.70 -8.75
CA PRO A 35 13.41 2.76 -8.83
C PRO A 35 12.14 2.28 -9.51
N PHE A 36 10.98 2.72 -9.01
CA PHE A 36 9.70 2.56 -9.66
C PHE A 36 8.86 3.84 -9.58
N SER A 37 7.91 3.96 -10.49
CA SER A 37 6.86 4.97 -10.49
C SER A 37 5.51 4.28 -10.62
N ALA A 38 4.56 4.58 -9.73
CA ALA A 38 3.19 4.08 -9.79
C ALA A 38 2.25 5.25 -10.12
N VAL A 39 1.50 5.12 -11.20
CA VAL A 39 0.68 6.22 -11.76
C VAL A 39 -0.72 5.73 -12.05
N GLY A 40 -1.72 6.54 -11.70
CA GLY A 40 -3.10 6.23 -12.05
C GLY A 40 -4.12 7.12 -11.34
N PRO A 41 -5.41 6.82 -11.51
CA PRO A 41 -6.48 7.51 -10.79
C PRO A 41 -6.36 7.28 -9.28
N ALA A 42 -6.68 8.32 -8.51
CA ALA A 42 -6.80 8.27 -7.07
C ALA A 42 -7.93 9.18 -6.59
N LYS A 43 -8.59 8.78 -5.51
CA LYS A 43 -9.55 9.59 -4.77
C LYS A 43 -8.99 9.87 -3.39
N VAL A 44 -8.96 11.13 -3.00
CA VAL A 44 -8.63 11.52 -1.63
C VAL A 44 -9.88 12.10 -1.00
N GLY A 45 -10.43 11.36 -0.05
CA GLY A 45 -11.61 11.74 0.72
C GLY A 45 -11.24 12.50 1.98
N LYS A 46 -12.03 13.52 2.32
CA LYS A 46 -11.97 14.17 3.64
C LYS A 46 -13.37 14.58 4.08
N PHE A 47 -13.78 14.13 5.26
CA PHE A 47 -15.12 14.41 5.82
C PHE A 47 -16.28 14.11 4.84
N GLY A 48 -16.16 13.04 4.04
CA GLY A 48 -17.18 12.61 3.08
C GLY A 48 -17.16 13.32 1.72
N ILE A 49 -16.18 14.19 1.46
CA ILE A 49 -15.95 14.80 0.14
C ILE A 49 -14.76 14.12 -0.52
N ASP A 50 -14.97 13.51 -1.68
CA ASP A 50 -13.91 12.88 -2.47
C ASP A 50 -13.37 13.80 -3.57
N LEU A 51 -12.04 13.84 -3.67
CA LEU A 51 -11.34 14.55 -4.73
C LEU A 51 -10.80 13.56 -5.75
N ASP A 52 -11.36 13.56 -6.95
CA ASP A 52 -10.86 12.77 -8.08
C ASP A 52 -9.59 13.40 -8.66
N CYS A 53 -8.48 12.68 -8.49
CA CYS A 53 -7.15 13.11 -8.85
C CYS A 53 -6.42 12.05 -9.66
N LYS A 54 -5.34 12.46 -10.32
CA LYS A 54 -4.28 11.55 -10.78
C LYS A 54 -3.16 11.55 -9.76
N ALA A 55 -2.81 10.39 -9.24
CA ALA A 55 -1.68 10.19 -8.36
C ALA A 55 -0.43 9.73 -9.12
N VAL A 56 0.72 10.16 -8.64
CA VAL A 56 2.04 9.65 -9.04
C VAL A 56 2.83 9.42 -7.76
N PHE A 57 3.16 8.17 -7.49
CA PHE A 57 4.06 7.77 -6.40
C PHE A 57 5.37 7.31 -7.00
N SER A 58 6.49 7.79 -6.48
CA SER A 58 7.82 7.41 -6.95
C SER A 58 8.69 7.03 -5.76
N GLY A 59 9.50 6.01 -5.96
CA GLY A 59 10.25 5.41 -4.88
C GLY A 59 11.13 4.27 -5.36
N THR A 60 11.47 3.40 -4.43
CA THR A 60 12.22 2.17 -4.71
C THR A 60 11.51 0.96 -4.15
N VAL A 61 11.65 -0.17 -4.83
CA VAL A 61 11.31 -1.49 -4.29
C VAL A 61 12.52 -2.40 -4.44
N ASP A 62 12.79 -3.24 -3.45
CA ASP A 62 13.88 -4.22 -3.52
C ASP A 62 13.39 -5.62 -3.88
N GLY A 63 14.32 -6.56 -4.09
CA GLY A 63 13.97 -7.94 -4.48
C GLY A 63 13.17 -8.72 -3.42
N TYR A 64 13.13 -8.21 -2.20
CA TYR A 64 12.43 -8.80 -1.05
C TYR A 64 11.06 -8.15 -0.80
N GLY A 65 10.66 -7.20 -1.64
CA GLY A 65 9.37 -6.52 -1.51
C GLY A 65 9.37 -5.32 -0.56
N ASN A 66 10.52 -4.86 -0.05
CA ASN A 66 10.56 -3.62 0.74
C ASN A 66 10.35 -2.42 -0.17
N VAL A 67 9.38 -1.56 0.18
CA VAL A 67 9.00 -0.38 -0.59
C VAL A 67 9.39 0.88 0.19
N ALA A 68 9.93 1.87 -0.53
CA ALA A 68 10.16 3.22 0.00
C ALA A 68 9.69 4.27 -1.02
N ILE A 69 8.54 4.88 -0.76
CA ILE A 69 7.99 5.98 -1.56
C ILE A 69 8.58 7.29 -1.02
N THR A 70 9.42 7.92 -1.84
CA THR A 70 10.15 9.15 -1.49
C THR A 70 9.54 10.38 -2.14
N SER A 71 8.56 10.20 -3.02
CA SER A 71 7.78 11.27 -3.62
C SER A 71 6.36 10.78 -3.90
N ALA A 72 5.38 11.60 -3.56
CA ALA A 72 4.00 11.40 -3.93
C ALA A 72 3.41 12.73 -4.39
N SER A 73 2.57 12.69 -5.41
CA SER A 73 1.89 13.88 -5.92
C SER A 73 0.48 13.57 -6.38
N PHE A 74 -0.40 14.56 -6.24
CA PHE A 74 -1.78 14.52 -6.72
C PHE A 74 -1.98 15.68 -7.70
N SER A 75 -2.56 15.39 -8.86
CA SER A 75 -2.74 16.32 -9.97
C SER A 75 -4.13 16.17 -10.59
N GLY A 76 -4.50 17.06 -11.50
CA GLY A 76 -5.84 17.13 -12.10
C GLY A 76 -6.53 18.45 -11.75
N GLY A 77 -7.75 18.37 -11.22
CA GLY A 77 -8.54 19.55 -10.84
C GLY A 77 -7.84 20.45 -9.82
N ALA A 78 -8.36 21.68 -9.66
CA ALA A 78 -7.78 22.68 -8.76
C ALA A 78 -7.65 22.18 -7.31
N LEU A 79 -8.60 21.36 -6.86
CA LEU A 79 -8.61 20.78 -5.51
C LEU A 79 -7.53 19.71 -5.30
N CYS A 80 -7.06 19.03 -6.36
CA CYS A 80 -5.96 18.06 -6.21
C CYS A 80 -4.64 18.72 -5.83
N LYS A 81 -4.43 19.98 -6.26
CA LYS A 81 -3.19 20.74 -5.97
C LYS A 81 -3.07 21.14 -4.51
N VAL A 82 -4.19 21.15 -3.77
CA VAL A 82 -4.19 21.46 -2.33
C VAL A 82 -3.76 20.27 -1.49
N ILE A 83 -3.78 19.05 -2.04
CA ILE A 83 -3.30 17.85 -1.37
C ILE A 83 -1.77 17.86 -1.40
N LYS A 84 -1.14 17.88 -0.22
CA LYS A 84 0.31 17.92 -0.04
C LYS A 84 0.77 16.64 0.64
N PRO A 85 1.27 15.65 -0.10
CA PRO A 85 1.80 14.43 0.47
C PRO A 85 3.05 14.71 1.32
N SER A 86 3.26 13.92 2.36
CA SER A 86 4.42 14.03 3.25
C SER A 86 5.64 13.24 2.79
N ALA A 87 5.47 12.30 1.85
CA ALA A 87 6.55 11.46 1.33
C ALA A 87 7.72 12.31 0.82
N SER A 88 8.91 12.05 1.34
CA SER A 88 10.15 12.72 0.95
C SER A 88 11.33 11.76 1.11
N LEU A 89 12.51 12.13 0.60
CA LEU A 89 13.75 11.37 0.84
C LEU A 89 14.12 11.26 2.33
N ALA A 90 13.81 12.28 3.13
CA ALA A 90 14.12 12.31 4.56
C ALA A 90 13.08 11.60 5.43
N SER A 91 11.86 11.44 4.93
CA SER A 91 10.75 10.76 5.60
C SER A 91 9.87 10.08 4.54
N PRO A 92 10.31 8.91 4.04
CA PRO A 92 9.54 8.16 3.04
C PRO A 92 8.29 7.54 3.66
N TRP A 93 7.31 7.21 2.81
CA TRP A 93 6.33 6.18 3.17
C TRP A 93 6.98 4.84 2.88
N THR A 94 7.23 4.07 3.93
CA THR A 94 7.84 2.75 3.81
C THR A 94 6.75 1.70 3.67
N GLY A 95 7.10 0.50 3.25
CA GLY A 95 6.13 -0.56 3.16
C GLY A 95 6.75 -1.88 2.78
N HIS A 96 5.90 -2.87 2.61
CA HIS A 96 6.30 -4.22 2.27
C HIS A 96 5.22 -4.89 1.42
N VAL A 97 5.62 -5.69 0.43
CA VAL A 97 4.72 -6.59 -0.29
C VAL A 97 4.57 -7.86 0.54
N ASP A 98 3.51 -7.91 1.34
CA ASP A 98 3.27 -8.99 2.32
C ASP A 98 3.01 -10.34 1.66
N THR A 99 2.28 -10.34 0.55
CA THR A 99 1.93 -11.53 -0.25
C THR A 99 1.87 -11.16 -1.73
N ALA A 100 1.73 -12.15 -2.61
CA ALA A 100 1.55 -11.90 -4.04
C ALA A 100 0.31 -11.04 -4.40
N THR A 101 -0.59 -10.78 -3.44
CA THR A 101 -1.80 -9.97 -3.65
C THR A 101 -1.93 -8.79 -2.68
N GLN A 102 -1.06 -8.68 -1.67
CA GLN A 102 -1.19 -7.71 -0.58
C GLN A 102 0.09 -6.93 -0.39
N LEU A 103 -0.05 -5.63 -0.14
CA LEU A 103 1.04 -4.77 0.31
C LEU A 103 0.57 -3.94 1.50
N THR A 104 1.52 -3.52 2.31
CA THR A 104 1.29 -2.61 3.42
C THR A 104 2.19 -1.40 3.26
N LEU A 105 1.63 -0.21 3.49
CA LEU A 105 2.36 1.06 3.52
C LEU A 105 2.24 1.70 4.90
N ASP A 106 3.36 2.07 5.48
CA ASP A 106 3.51 2.77 6.73
C ASP A 106 3.79 4.26 6.50
N ASN A 107 3.50 5.06 7.52
CA ASN A 107 3.76 6.51 7.55
C ASN A 107 3.05 7.30 6.43
N VAL A 108 1.96 6.76 5.86
CA VAL A 108 1.21 7.45 4.80
C VAL A 108 0.52 8.66 5.40
N ALA A 109 0.88 9.85 4.92
CA ALA A 109 0.30 11.10 5.39
C ALA A 109 0.14 12.14 4.28
N VAL A 110 -1.01 12.80 4.22
CA VAL A 110 -1.30 13.89 3.28
C VAL A 110 -1.84 15.09 4.04
N ASN A 111 -1.38 16.29 3.73
CA ASN A 111 -1.91 17.52 4.28
C ASN A 111 -2.79 18.22 3.24
N VAL A 112 -4.08 18.35 3.51
CA VAL A 112 -5.02 19.03 2.62
C VAL A 112 -5.03 20.51 2.97
N LYS A 113 -4.46 21.36 2.12
CA LYS A 113 -4.41 22.82 2.31
C LYS A 113 -5.71 23.49 1.81
N SER A 114 -6.83 23.22 2.49
CA SER A 114 -8.11 23.89 2.26
C SER A 114 -8.48 24.80 3.44
N PRO A 115 -8.99 26.02 3.22
CA PRO A 115 -9.36 26.94 4.28
C PRO A 115 -10.61 26.50 5.08
N ILE A 116 -11.46 25.63 4.53
CA ILE A 116 -12.75 25.25 5.14
C ILE A 116 -12.66 23.87 5.81
N ALA A 117 -12.04 22.90 5.13
CA ALA A 117 -12.00 21.51 5.56
C ALA A 117 -10.59 20.91 5.41
N GLY A 118 -9.55 21.73 5.55
CA GLY A 118 -8.15 21.28 5.45
C GLY A 118 -7.67 20.50 6.67
N GLY A 119 -6.38 20.19 6.67
CA GLY A 119 -5.69 19.56 7.80
C GLY A 119 -4.86 18.35 7.41
N LEU A 120 -4.11 17.85 8.40
CA LEU A 120 -3.28 16.67 8.25
C LEU A 120 -4.13 15.40 8.31
N CYS A 121 -3.91 14.52 7.35
CA CYS A 121 -4.37 13.15 7.32
C CYS A 121 -3.16 12.23 7.52
N GLY A 122 -3.22 11.31 8.47
CA GLY A 122 -2.06 10.50 8.87
C GLY A 122 -1.04 11.23 9.76
N PRO A 123 0.16 10.66 9.98
CA PRO A 123 0.67 9.41 9.39
C PRO A 123 -0.14 8.19 9.84
N THR A 124 -0.36 7.23 8.95
CA THR A 124 -1.13 6.01 9.25
C THR A 124 -0.58 4.84 8.44
N LYS A 125 -0.64 3.65 9.04
CA LYS A 125 -0.40 2.38 8.36
C LYS A 125 -1.64 1.97 7.59
N ILE A 126 -1.51 1.71 6.30
CA ILE A 126 -2.60 1.29 5.42
C ILE A 126 -2.25 -0.02 4.74
N VAL A 127 -3.28 -0.82 4.45
CA VAL A 127 -3.18 -2.04 3.66
C VAL A 127 -3.71 -1.74 2.26
N GLY A 128 -2.98 -2.19 1.26
CA GLY A 128 -3.36 -2.15 -0.15
C GLY A 128 -3.24 -3.52 -0.79
N SER A 129 -3.54 -3.56 -2.09
CA SER A 129 -3.35 -4.74 -2.93
C SER A 129 -2.22 -4.53 -3.90
N VAL A 130 -1.52 -5.61 -4.23
CA VAL A 130 -0.69 -5.68 -5.44
C VAL A 130 -1.31 -6.71 -6.37
N ALA A 131 -1.28 -6.47 -7.67
CA ALA A 131 -1.71 -7.43 -8.67
C ALA A 131 -0.69 -7.48 -9.80
N ASP A 132 -0.23 -8.68 -10.15
CA ASP A 132 0.64 -8.96 -11.28
C ASP A 132 -0.13 -9.86 -12.27
N ASN A 133 -0.24 -9.43 -13.53
CA ASN A 133 -0.91 -10.18 -14.59
C ASN A 133 0.02 -10.77 -15.67
N GLY A 134 1.34 -10.72 -15.48
CA GLY A 134 2.30 -11.19 -16.47
C GLY A 134 2.88 -10.09 -17.37
N SER A 135 2.26 -8.90 -17.41
CA SER A 135 2.69 -7.76 -18.23
C SER A 135 2.61 -6.39 -17.54
N GLU A 136 1.84 -6.30 -16.45
CA GLU A 136 1.60 -5.09 -15.68
C GLU A 136 1.51 -5.43 -14.19
N THR A 137 1.99 -4.51 -13.36
CA THR A 137 1.81 -4.55 -11.91
C THR A 137 0.94 -3.38 -11.51
N VAL A 138 -0.11 -3.66 -10.74
CA VAL A 138 -1.06 -2.65 -10.27
C VAL A 138 -1.07 -2.63 -8.74
N ILE A 139 -0.90 -1.44 -8.18
CA ILE A 139 -1.06 -1.14 -6.76
C ILE A 139 -2.46 -0.59 -6.55
N GLY A 140 -3.23 -1.22 -5.68
CA GLY A 140 -4.58 -0.83 -5.31
C GLY A 140 -4.65 -0.33 -3.87
N LEU A 141 -5.35 0.78 -3.66
CA LEU A 141 -5.81 1.23 -2.35
C LEU A 141 -7.33 1.33 -2.41
N ASP A 142 -8.03 0.69 -1.48
CA ASP A 142 -9.49 0.69 -1.42
C ASP A 142 -9.95 1.39 -0.14
N ALA A 143 -10.42 2.63 -0.30
CA ALA A 143 -10.95 3.46 0.79
C ALA A 143 -10.08 3.43 2.07
N ALA A 144 -8.76 3.37 1.91
CA ALA A 144 -7.81 3.18 2.99
C ALA A 144 -7.90 4.36 3.95
N GLN A 145 -8.27 4.08 5.20
CA GLN A 145 -8.54 5.11 6.20
C GLN A 145 -7.23 5.68 6.74
N LEU A 146 -7.15 7.00 6.75
CA LEU A 146 -6.08 7.75 7.37
C LEU A 146 -6.64 8.43 8.62
N SER A 147 -5.77 8.59 9.63
CA SER A 147 -6.08 9.44 10.78
C SER A 147 -6.50 10.84 10.34
N GLY A 148 -7.38 11.52 11.07
CA GLY A 148 -7.88 12.85 10.69
C GLY A 148 -9.09 12.84 9.75
N GLY A 149 -9.80 11.71 9.66
CA GLY A 149 -11.07 11.59 8.94
C GLY A 149 -10.93 11.64 7.43
N CYS A 150 -9.85 11.06 6.91
CA CYS A 150 -9.55 11.04 5.49
C CYS A 150 -9.48 9.61 4.97
N SER A 151 -9.75 9.44 3.68
CA SER A 151 -9.59 8.17 2.98
C SER A 151 -8.75 8.37 1.73
N ILE A 152 -8.05 7.32 1.31
CA ILE A 152 -7.37 7.29 0.02
C ILE A 152 -7.77 6.03 -0.74
N SER A 153 -8.23 6.21 -1.97
CA SER A 153 -8.42 5.13 -2.93
C SER A 153 -7.52 5.38 -4.12
N ALA A 154 -6.93 4.35 -4.70
CA ALA A 154 -6.05 4.49 -5.84
C ALA A 154 -5.95 3.19 -6.63
N THR A 155 -5.74 3.32 -7.94
CA THR A 155 -5.38 2.19 -8.81
C THR A 155 -4.21 2.67 -9.66
N LEU A 156 -3.01 2.17 -9.36
CA LEU A 156 -1.76 2.72 -9.85
C LEU A 156 -0.96 1.66 -10.58
N SER A 157 -0.74 1.85 -11.87
CA SER A 157 0.12 0.98 -12.68
C SER A 157 1.58 1.36 -12.44
N THR A 158 2.44 0.37 -12.22
CA THR A 158 3.86 0.61 -11.97
C THR A 158 4.67 0.65 -13.26
N THR A 159 5.75 1.42 -13.25
CA THR A 159 6.76 1.46 -14.30
C THR A 159 8.14 1.52 -13.64
N PRO A 160 9.06 0.60 -13.98
CA PRO A 160 8.85 -0.54 -14.88
C PRO A 160 7.84 -1.56 -14.30
N TYR A 161 7.46 -2.52 -15.13
CA TYR A 161 6.72 -3.69 -14.70
C TYR A 161 7.54 -4.54 -13.73
N MET A 162 6.89 -5.09 -12.71
CA MET A 162 7.47 -5.88 -11.64
C MET A 162 6.69 -7.18 -11.44
N ARG A 163 7.35 -8.32 -11.64
CA ARG A 163 6.81 -9.61 -11.27
C ARG A 163 6.72 -9.72 -9.75
N VAL A 164 5.60 -10.24 -9.27
CA VAL A 164 5.39 -10.50 -7.85
C VAL A 164 5.11 -11.98 -7.67
N THR A 165 6.07 -12.70 -7.11
CA THR A 165 5.99 -14.16 -6.93
C THR A 165 6.04 -14.53 -5.45
N PRO A 166 5.22 -15.49 -4.98
CA PRO A 166 5.35 -16.07 -3.64
C PRO A 166 6.71 -16.71 -3.39
#